data_AF-A0AAV4EXP3-F1
#
_entry.id   AF-A0AAV4EXP3-F1
#
_cell.length_a   1.000
_cell.length_b   1.000
_cell.length_c   1.000
_cell.angle_alpha   90.00
_cell.angle_beta   90.00
_cell.angle_gamma   90.00
#
_symmetry.space_group_name_H-M   'P 1'
#
loop_
_entity.id
_entity.type
_entity.pdbx_description
1 polymer ?
#
loop_
_entity_poly.entity_id
_entity_poly.type
_entity_poly.pdbx_seq_one_letter_code
_entity_poly.pdbx_strand_id
1 'polypeptide(L)'
;MPGVKSCVFANRLVAYHETFAPLGDQHKKKYPKQVMSILWHEGISGRSAANVTSAFIKAISMMAEDAKDIVIWCDNCAAQNKNWTLYTSIARFMNSSADIVPQTVTLKYLETGHTFMSADSFHAQVETNMRRKKNVFNFHDFVTVEFIAKSKAYQRYNTYYFDESDIGIDDFYAFNTTCDQIPRCPPNSIHRNTINNITSCYTFHVGALSWKDAYHTCRKEGPWSALVSVESQQEQDYLTGVINADTALSSAGQFGFFTSGNDLKSEHNFVWTDTGSARPVKDIFENWHAHQPNNVGGVQDCLLLEYASDGYTWGDVDCVSTHPFICESSYTN
;
A
#
# COMPACT_ATOMS: atom_id res chain seq x y z
N MET A 1 26.61 -23.36 32.79
CA MET A 1 27.37 -22.13 33.07
C MET A 1 26.40 -20.95 33.13
N PRO A 2 26.19 -20.33 34.29
CA PRO A 2 25.60 -18.99 34.34
C PRO A 2 26.65 -18.00 33.79
N GLY A 3 26.30 -17.19 32.80
CA GLY A 3 27.17 -16.08 32.36
C GLY A 3 27.55 -16.02 30.88
N VAL A 4 26.87 -16.71 29.96
CA VAL A 4 26.99 -16.35 28.54
C VAL A 4 26.16 -15.09 28.31
N LYS A 5 26.82 -13.93 28.29
CA LYS A 5 26.19 -12.70 27.79
C LYS A 5 25.96 -12.88 26.29
N SER A 6 24.72 -13.12 25.88
CA SER A 6 24.34 -13.13 24.49
C SER A 6 24.44 -11.71 23.92
N CYS A 7 25.35 -11.51 22.96
CA CYS A 7 25.42 -10.28 22.18
C CYS A 7 24.61 -10.51 20.92
N VAL A 8 23.54 -9.73 20.73
CA VAL A 8 22.75 -9.71 19.50
C VAL A 8 23.17 -8.47 18.72
N PHE A 9 23.77 -8.68 17.55
CA PHE A 9 24.01 -7.60 16.60
C PHE A 9 22.74 -7.45 15.75
N ALA A 10 21.84 -6.57 16.18
CA ALA A 10 20.72 -6.15 15.36
C ALA A 10 21.15 -4.93 14.53
N ASN A 11 20.90 -4.97 13.22
CA ASN A 11 21.04 -3.79 12.38
C ASN A 11 20.09 -2.69 12.89
N ARG A 12 20.55 -1.43 12.83
CA ARG A 12 19.68 -0.31 13.18
C ARG A 12 18.59 -0.22 12.12
N LEU A 13 17.34 -0.29 12.56
CA LEU A 13 16.19 -0.08 11.69
C LEU A 13 16.28 1.32 11.05
N VAL A 14 16.32 1.37 9.73
CA VAL A 14 16.28 2.62 8.98
C VAL A 14 14.84 3.10 8.88
N ALA A 15 14.56 4.27 9.47
CA ALA A 15 13.30 4.97 9.36
C ALA A 15 13.42 6.13 8.38
N TYR A 16 12.35 6.39 7.65
CA TYR A 16 12.23 7.44 6.65
C TYR A 16 11.06 8.36 7.00
N HIS A 17 11.18 9.64 6.67
CA HIS A 17 10.13 10.62 6.90
C HIS A 17 10.05 11.68 5.79
N GLU A 18 8.97 11.70 5.02
CA GLU A 18 8.75 12.78 4.05
C GLU A 18 7.90 13.87 4.72
N THR A 19 8.34 15.13 4.65
CA THR A 19 7.77 16.21 5.46
C THR A 19 7.25 17.34 4.61
N PHE A 20 5.97 17.67 4.78
CA PHE A 20 5.30 18.80 4.16
C PHE A 20 5.00 19.84 5.24
N ALA A 21 5.80 20.90 5.25
CA ALA A 21 5.68 21.99 6.22
C ALA A 21 5.15 23.26 5.53
N PRO A 22 4.24 24.01 6.17
CA PRO A 22 3.66 25.22 5.58
C PRO A 22 4.72 26.31 5.41
N LEU A 23 4.54 27.14 4.38
CA LEU A 23 5.37 28.31 4.11
C LEU A 23 4.67 29.60 4.54
N GLY A 24 5.46 30.55 5.06
CA GLY A 24 5.00 31.88 5.44
C GLY A 24 5.17 32.20 6.92
N ASP A 25 4.92 33.47 7.27
CA ASP A 25 5.01 33.99 8.62
C ASP A 25 4.04 33.24 9.56
N GLN A 26 4.60 32.43 10.46
CA GLN A 26 3.88 31.56 11.39
C GLN A 26 2.99 32.34 12.37
N HIS A 27 3.13 33.67 12.44
CA HIS A 27 2.31 34.58 13.22
C HIS A 27 0.99 34.98 12.54
N LYS A 28 0.87 34.81 11.21
CA LYS A 28 -0.36 35.19 10.48
C LYS A 28 -1.39 34.04 10.55
N LYS A 29 -2.52 34.28 11.23
CA LYS A 29 -3.63 33.34 11.49
C LYS A 29 -4.35 32.77 10.25
N LYS A 30 -3.89 33.03 9.03
CA LYS A 30 -4.66 32.81 7.79
C LYS A 30 -4.52 31.40 7.21
N TYR A 31 -3.48 30.64 7.56
CA TYR A 31 -3.24 29.29 7.00
C TYR A 31 -3.17 28.23 8.11
N PRO A 32 -3.66 27.00 7.85
CA PRO A 32 -3.58 25.91 8.81
C PRO A 32 -2.11 25.62 9.15
N LYS A 33 -1.80 25.61 10.45
CA LYS A 33 -0.44 25.51 11.01
C LYS A 33 0.09 24.08 11.06
N GLN A 34 -0.38 23.22 10.17
CA GLN A 34 -0.17 21.78 10.29
C GLN A 34 1.05 21.35 9.46
N VAL A 35 2.02 20.75 10.13
CA VAL A 35 3.14 20.04 9.50
C VAL A 35 2.68 18.61 9.31
N MET A 36 2.62 18.18 8.07
CA MET A 36 2.37 16.79 7.72
C MET A 36 3.71 16.08 7.62
N SER A 37 3.82 14.93 8.25
CA SER A 37 4.99 14.06 8.13
C SER A 37 4.50 12.64 7.94
N ILE A 38 4.95 12.03 6.85
CA ILE A 38 4.61 10.68 6.43
C ILE A 38 5.81 9.79 6.75
N LEU A 39 5.57 8.78 7.57
CA LEU A 39 6.62 7.94 8.16
C LEU A 39 6.54 6.52 7.62
N TRP A 40 7.69 5.92 7.33
CA TRP A 40 7.82 4.49 7.06
C TRP A 40 9.21 4.00 7.49
N HIS A 41 9.45 2.69 7.47
CA HIS A 41 10.75 2.10 7.75
C HIS A 41 11.11 1.05 6.69
N GLU A 42 12.38 0.64 6.65
CA GLU A 42 12.91 -0.29 5.62
C GLU A 42 12.17 -1.63 5.55
N GLY A 43 11.61 -2.10 6.67
CA GLY A 43 10.73 -3.29 6.69
C GLY A 43 9.35 -3.11 6.03
N ILE A 44 8.92 -1.88 5.75
CA ILE A 44 7.72 -1.59 4.93
C ILE A 44 8.17 -1.42 3.49
N SER A 45 9.09 -0.48 3.24
CA SER A 45 9.67 -0.25 1.92
C SER A 45 10.96 0.55 2.00
N GLY A 46 11.71 0.59 0.90
CA GLY A 46 12.97 1.32 0.79
C GLY A 46 12.81 2.84 0.63
N ARG A 47 13.83 3.48 0.04
CA ARG A 47 13.87 4.92 -0.27
C ARG A 47 14.06 5.17 -1.77
N SER A 48 13.41 4.37 -2.61
CA SER A 48 13.44 4.59 -4.05
C SER A 48 12.66 5.87 -4.43
N ALA A 49 12.82 6.36 -5.66
CA ALA A 49 12.01 7.46 -6.17
C ALA A 49 10.50 7.15 -6.10
N ALA A 50 10.13 5.87 -6.25
CA ALA A 50 8.77 5.39 -6.06
C ALA A 50 8.29 5.59 -4.62
N ASN A 51 9.09 5.19 -3.62
CA ASN A 51 8.69 5.33 -2.22
C ASN A 51 8.49 6.79 -1.79
N VAL A 52 9.41 7.67 -2.19
CA VAL A 52 9.27 9.12 -1.92
C VAL A 52 8.04 9.68 -2.62
N THR A 53 7.82 9.30 -3.87
CA THR A 53 6.70 9.82 -4.64
C THR A 53 5.35 9.34 -4.07
N SER A 54 5.26 8.13 -3.51
CA SER A 54 4.04 7.65 -2.85
C SER A 54 3.68 8.60 -1.71
N ALA A 55 4.68 9.05 -0.95
CA ALA A 55 4.48 10.01 0.14
C ALA A 55 3.90 11.33 -0.37
N PHE A 56 4.35 11.80 -1.54
CA PHE A 56 3.74 12.95 -2.20
C PHE A 56 2.27 12.71 -2.57
N ILE A 57 1.93 11.58 -3.17
CA ILE A 57 0.54 11.29 -3.55
C ILE A 57 -0.37 11.20 -2.32
N LYS A 58 0.06 10.51 -1.27
CA LYS A 58 -0.67 10.43 0.00
C LYS A 58 -0.85 11.81 0.66
N ALA A 59 0.19 12.64 0.61
CA ALA A 59 0.09 14.01 1.11
C ALA A 59 -0.90 14.86 0.31
N ILE A 60 -0.86 14.77 -1.02
CA ILE A 60 -1.75 15.49 -1.92
C ILE A 60 -3.20 15.02 -1.72
N SER A 61 -3.45 13.72 -1.60
CA SER A 61 -4.81 13.19 -1.38
C SER A 61 -5.40 13.70 -0.07
N MET A 62 -4.60 13.76 1.00
CA MET A 62 -5.01 14.33 2.28
C MET A 62 -5.26 15.84 2.20
N MET A 63 -4.38 16.59 1.52
CA MET A 63 -4.57 18.02 1.33
C MET A 63 -5.80 18.33 0.46
N ALA A 64 -6.18 17.42 -0.43
CA ALA A 64 -7.33 17.57 -1.32
C ALA A 64 -8.68 17.51 -0.58
N GLU A 65 -8.72 16.94 0.63
CA GLU A 65 -9.91 17.00 1.50
C GLU A 65 -10.24 18.45 1.92
N ASP A 66 -9.21 19.27 2.12
CA ASP A 66 -9.34 20.64 2.63
C ASP A 66 -9.20 21.72 1.54
N ALA A 67 -8.54 21.41 0.42
CA ALA A 67 -8.18 22.41 -0.60
C ALA A 67 -8.27 21.87 -2.04
N LYS A 68 -8.85 22.68 -2.93
CA LYS A 68 -8.91 22.39 -4.37
C LYS A 68 -7.62 22.73 -5.11
N ASP A 69 -6.87 23.71 -4.61
CA ASP A 69 -5.63 24.19 -5.23
C ASP A 69 -4.45 23.96 -4.28
N ILE A 70 -3.54 23.09 -4.70
CA ILE A 70 -2.39 22.68 -3.89
C ILE A 70 -1.11 23.22 -4.51
N VAL A 71 -0.29 23.90 -3.70
CA VAL A 71 1.02 24.41 -4.11
C VAL A 71 2.08 23.82 -3.20
N ILE A 72 2.97 23.01 -3.77
CA ILE A 72 4.08 22.38 -3.04
C ILE A 72 5.37 23.02 -3.50
N TRP A 73 6.19 23.42 -2.54
CA TRP A 73 7.53 23.94 -2.80
C TRP A 73 8.55 22.86 -2.45
N CYS A 74 9.43 22.57 -3.40
CA CYS A 74 10.40 21.50 -3.33
C CYS A 74 11.82 22.06 -3.42
N ASP A 75 12.77 21.37 -2.79
CA ASP A 75 14.18 21.54 -3.11
C ASP A 75 14.48 21.01 -4.52
N ASN A 76 15.70 21.24 -5.01
CA ASN A 76 16.08 20.86 -6.37
C ASN A 76 16.61 19.42 -6.45
N CYS A 77 16.21 18.53 -5.54
CA CYS A 77 16.74 17.18 -5.44
C CYS A 77 16.14 16.24 -6.49
N ALA A 78 16.89 15.97 -7.57
CA ALA A 78 16.47 15.06 -8.64
C ALA A 78 16.09 13.66 -8.15
N ALA A 79 16.84 13.12 -7.18
CA ALA A 79 16.55 11.79 -6.65
C ALA A 79 15.24 11.71 -5.86
N GLN A 80 14.79 12.82 -5.24
CA GLN A 80 13.62 12.81 -4.36
C GLN A 80 12.37 13.34 -5.04
N ASN A 81 12.41 14.56 -5.58
CA ASN A 81 11.21 15.26 -6.04
C ASN A 81 11.33 15.81 -7.46
N LYS A 82 12.53 16.02 -8.00
CA LYS A 82 12.70 16.50 -9.38
C LYS A 82 12.96 15.36 -10.37
N ASN A 83 12.04 14.40 -10.43
CA ASN A 83 12.12 13.25 -11.33
C ASN A 83 10.79 12.96 -12.05
N TRP A 84 10.90 12.18 -13.13
CA TRP A 84 9.74 11.77 -13.93
C TRP A 84 8.74 10.94 -13.13
N THR A 85 9.21 10.11 -12.20
CA THR A 85 8.35 9.32 -11.33
C THR A 85 7.35 10.20 -10.58
N LEU A 86 7.77 11.33 -9.99
CA LEU A 86 6.87 12.28 -9.33
C LEU A 86 5.87 12.91 -10.30
N TYR A 87 6.35 13.40 -11.44
CA TYR A 87 5.50 14.12 -12.38
C TYR A 87 4.43 13.24 -13.00
N THR A 88 4.80 12.05 -13.47
CA THR A 88 3.84 11.09 -14.02
C THR A 88 2.88 10.60 -12.94
N SER A 89 3.34 10.49 -11.70
CA SER A 89 2.50 10.06 -10.59
C SER A 89 1.41 11.03 -10.23
N ILE A 90 1.76 12.31 -10.12
CA ILE A 90 0.78 13.38 -9.90
C ILE A 90 -0.17 13.44 -11.09
N ALA A 91 0.32 13.37 -12.33
CA ALA A 91 -0.54 13.40 -13.50
C ALA A 91 -1.58 12.27 -13.52
N ARG A 92 -1.21 11.03 -13.16
CA ARG A 92 -2.19 9.93 -13.06
C ARG A 92 -3.17 10.15 -11.92
N PHE A 93 -2.69 10.57 -10.75
CA PHE A 93 -3.55 10.82 -9.59
C PHE A 93 -4.62 11.87 -9.92
N MET A 94 -4.23 12.95 -10.59
CA MET A 94 -5.14 13.99 -11.10
C MET A 94 -6.17 13.49 -12.12
N ASN A 95 -5.88 12.40 -12.83
CA ASN A 95 -6.78 11.77 -13.81
C ASN A 95 -7.46 10.50 -13.28
N SER A 96 -7.31 10.19 -11.99
CA SER A 96 -7.93 9.01 -11.40
C SER A 96 -9.43 9.24 -11.14
N SER A 97 -10.21 8.16 -11.06
CA SER A 97 -11.64 8.20 -10.71
C SER A 97 -11.87 8.28 -9.19
N ALA A 98 -10.87 8.70 -8.41
CA ALA A 98 -10.99 8.79 -6.96
C ALA A 98 -11.99 9.88 -6.56
N ASP A 99 -12.71 9.68 -5.46
CA ASP A 99 -13.77 10.59 -4.99
C ASP A 99 -13.23 11.99 -4.62
N ILE A 100 -11.96 12.08 -4.23
CA ILE A 100 -11.31 13.31 -3.76
C ILE A 100 -10.00 13.53 -4.52
N VAL A 101 -10.08 14.31 -5.59
CA VAL A 101 -8.94 14.75 -6.42
C VAL A 101 -8.92 16.28 -6.46
N PRO A 102 -7.77 16.93 -6.23
CA PRO A 102 -7.68 18.38 -6.27
C PRO A 102 -7.87 18.90 -7.70
N GLN A 103 -8.26 20.16 -7.84
CA GLN A 103 -8.42 20.80 -9.15
C GLN A 103 -7.07 21.18 -9.76
N THR A 104 -6.13 21.66 -8.93
CA THR A 104 -4.78 22.00 -9.38
C THR A 104 -3.71 21.55 -8.39
N VAL A 105 -2.59 21.06 -8.92
CA VAL A 105 -1.37 20.79 -8.16
C VAL A 105 -0.22 21.53 -8.84
N THR A 106 0.41 22.46 -8.13
CA THR A 106 1.56 23.23 -8.62
C THR A 106 2.81 22.86 -7.84
N LEU A 107 3.82 22.36 -8.54
CA LEU A 107 5.16 22.16 -7.98
C LEU A 107 6.03 23.38 -8.27
N LYS A 108 6.62 23.96 -7.22
CA LYS A 108 7.57 25.08 -7.33
C LYS A 108 8.93 24.64 -6.81
N TYR A 109 9.98 24.90 -7.57
CA TYR A 109 11.35 24.54 -7.20
C TYR A 109 12.12 25.77 -6.73
N LEU A 110 12.82 25.63 -5.61
CA LEU A 110 13.67 26.71 -5.09
C LEU A 110 14.88 26.95 -6.00
N GLU A 111 15.20 28.23 -6.21
CA GLU A 111 16.42 28.64 -6.92
C GLU A 111 17.66 28.37 -6.07
N THR A 112 18.77 28.05 -6.73
CA THR A 112 20.07 27.80 -6.07
C THR A 112 20.53 29.04 -5.30
N GLY A 113 20.74 28.91 -3.98
CA GLY A 113 21.21 29.99 -3.10
C GLY A 113 20.16 30.54 -2.12
N HIS A 114 18.88 30.16 -2.26
CA HIS A 114 17.80 30.52 -1.34
C HIS A 114 17.16 29.25 -0.73
N THR A 115 17.95 28.53 0.07
CA THR A 115 17.69 27.14 0.51
C THR A 115 16.98 26.99 1.86
N PHE A 116 16.45 28.06 2.47
CA PHE A 116 15.74 27.88 3.74
C PHE A 116 14.35 27.25 3.51
N MET A 117 14.18 26.00 3.93
CA MET A 117 12.89 25.31 3.91
C MET A 117 12.30 25.17 5.31
N SER A 118 10.98 25.34 5.44
CA SER A 118 10.26 25.06 6.69
C SER A 118 10.43 23.60 7.14
N ALA A 119 10.60 22.67 6.20
CA ALA A 119 10.83 21.26 6.49
C ALA A 119 12.16 21.02 7.22
N ASP A 120 13.24 21.72 6.83
CA ASP A 120 14.56 21.59 7.48
C ASP A 120 14.51 22.03 8.95
N SER A 121 13.75 23.11 9.22
CA SER A 121 13.51 23.58 10.59
C SER A 121 12.78 22.52 11.43
N PHE A 122 11.82 21.82 10.83
CA PHE A 122 11.14 20.71 11.50
C PHE A 122 12.08 19.53 11.74
N HIS A 123 12.88 19.12 10.76
CA HIS A 123 13.87 18.04 10.92
C HIS A 123 14.88 18.34 12.04
N ALA A 124 15.35 19.58 12.15
CA ALA A 124 16.22 20.01 13.25
C ALA A 124 15.55 19.87 14.63
N GLN A 125 14.22 20.09 14.72
CA GLN A 125 13.46 19.88 15.96
C GLN A 125 13.30 18.39 16.28
N VAL A 126 13.03 17.56 15.29
CA VAL A 126 12.98 16.09 15.44
C VAL A 126 14.32 15.58 15.95
N GLU A 127 15.43 15.98 15.33
CA GLU A 127 16.77 15.58 15.76
C GLU A 127 17.06 16.01 17.21
N THR A 128 16.70 17.24 17.57
CA THR A 128 16.83 17.75 18.94
C THR A 128 16.03 16.91 19.93
N ASN A 129 14.80 16.52 19.59
CA ASN A 129 13.96 15.72 20.47
C ASN A 129 14.41 14.25 20.53
N MET A 130 14.97 13.68 19.46
CA MET A 130 15.62 12.36 19.51
C MET A 130 16.78 12.36 20.51
N ARG A 131 17.65 13.38 20.44
CA ARG A 131 18.77 13.56 21.39
C ARG A 131 18.29 13.71 22.83
N ARG A 132 17.14 14.36 23.05
CA ARG A 132 16.54 14.55 24.39
C ARG A 132 15.88 13.28 24.94
N LYS A 133 15.18 12.50 24.09
CA LYS A 133 14.52 11.26 24.51
C LYS A 133 15.53 10.21 24.96
N LYS A 134 16.75 10.21 24.40
CA LYS A 134 17.90 9.30 24.67
C LYS A 134 17.65 7.82 24.36
N ASN A 135 16.43 7.33 24.60
CA ASN A 135 15.95 5.97 24.44
C ASN A 135 14.93 5.93 23.29
N VAL A 136 15.41 5.95 22.05
CA VAL A 136 14.60 5.67 20.86
C VAL A 136 14.99 4.28 20.38
N PHE A 137 14.26 3.26 20.83
CA PHE A 137 14.67 1.86 20.60
C PHE A 137 13.95 1.21 19.42
N ASN A 138 12.73 1.66 19.13
CA ASN A 138 11.91 1.10 18.06
C ASN A 138 11.26 2.21 17.23
N PHE A 139 10.56 1.82 16.16
CA PHE A 139 9.88 2.77 15.27
C PHE A 139 8.80 3.57 15.99
N HIS A 140 8.06 2.95 16.92
CA HIS A 140 7.05 3.65 17.71
C HIS A 140 7.65 4.75 18.61
N ASP A 141 8.86 4.53 19.13
CA ASP A 141 9.58 5.56 19.86
C ASP A 141 9.93 6.76 18.98
N PHE A 142 10.32 6.51 17.73
CA PHE A 142 10.64 7.54 16.74
C PHE A 142 9.39 8.33 16.35
N VAL A 143 8.28 7.65 16.11
CA VAL A 143 6.95 8.25 15.89
C VAL A 143 6.55 9.17 17.06
N THR A 144 6.82 8.75 18.30
CA THR A 144 6.57 9.59 19.47
C THR A 144 7.44 10.85 19.47
N VAL A 145 8.70 10.75 19.02
CA VAL A 145 9.59 11.91 18.89
C VAL A 145 9.08 12.90 17.85
N GLU A 146 8.63 12.41 16.69
CA GLU A 146 7.98 13.20 15.64
C GLU A 146 6.77 13.95 16.20
N PHE A 147 5.91 13.26 16.95
CA PHE A 147 4.75 13.86 17.59
C PHE A 147 5.14 14.94 18.61
N ILE A 148 6.22 14.74 19.39
CA ILE A 148 6.74 15.73 20.35
C ILE A 148 7.35 16.95 19.63
N ALA A 149 8.03 16.74 18.51
CA ALA A 149 8.54 17.83 17.67
C ALA A 149 7.40 18.70 17.14
N LYS A 150 6.32 18.05 16.68
CA LYS A 150 5.08 18.72 16.30
C LYS A 150 4.44 19.49 17.48
N SER A 151 4.27 18.87 18.66
CA SER A 151 3.53 19.47 19.78
C SER A 151 4.18 20.70 20.43
N LYS A 152 5.50 20.87 20.33
CA LYS A 152 6.21 22.10 20.77
C LYS A 152 6.02 23.26 19.80
N ALA A 153 5.54 23.00 18.58
CA ALA A 153 5.40 24.00 17.53
C ALA A 153 4.00 24.62 17.46
N TYR A 154 2.87 23.90 17.47
CA TYR A 154 1.52 24.50 17.43
C TYR A 154 0.40 23.48 17.80
N GLN A 155 -0.87 23.89 17.85
CA GLN A 155 -2.00 23.01 18.21
C GLN A 155 -2.69 22.44 16.95
N ARG A 156 -2.92 21.12 16.97
CA ARG A 156 -3.51 20.20 15.96
C ARG A 156 -2.52 19.66 14.91
N TYR A 157 -2.20 18.37 15.00
CA TYR A 157 -1.43 17.63 14.01
C TYR A 157 -1.88 16.18 13.92
N ASN A 158 -1.81 15.63 12.70
CA ASN A 158 -1.92 14.20 12.42
C ASN A 158 -0.55 13.66 11.96
N THR A 159 -0.18 12.48 12.43
CA THR A 159 0.94 11.69 11.89
C THR A 159 0.32 10.56 11.10
N TYR A 160 0.76 10.41 9.85
CA TYR A 160 0.22 9.41 8.94
C TYR A 160 1.31 8.39 8.61
N TYR A 161 0.89 7.15 8.61
CA TYR A 161 1.73 6.01 8.26
C TYR A 161 1.36 5.61 6.85
N PHE A 162 2.35 5.17 6.08
CA PHE A 162 2.05 4.26 4.98
C PHE A 162 1.44 3.00 5.59
N ASP A 163 0.16 2.79 5.38
CA ASP A 163 -0.45 1.48 5.56
C ASP A 163 -0.28 0.64 4.29
N GLU A 164 -0.50 -0.66 4.38
CA GLU A 164 -0.30 -1.58 3.24
C GLU A 164 -1.33 -1.38 2.12
N SER A 165 -2.39 -0.59 2.36
CA SER A 165 -3.39 -0.20 1.37
C SER A 165 -3.11 1.16 0.72
N ASP A 166 -2.06 1.85 1.13
CA ASP A 166 -1.66 3.13 0.54
C ASP A 166 -0.93 2.92 -0.79
N ILE A 167 -1.32 3.72 -1.79
CA ILE A 167 -0.83 3.63 -3.18
C ILE A 167 0.71 3.65 -3.22
N GLY A 168 1.30 2.50 -3.54
CA GLY A 168 2.73 2.33 -3.80
C GLY A 168 3.04 2.75 -5.23
N ILE A 169 4.20 3.34 -5.51
CA ILE A 169 4.54 3.71 -6.90
C ILE A 169 5.07 2.57 -7.75
N ASP A 170 5.25 1.43 -7.13
CA ASP A 170 5.28 0.16 -7.83
C ASP A 170 3.94 -0.13 -8.55
N ASP A 171 2.88 0.66 -8.28
CA ASP A 171 1.60 0.67 -9.02
C ASP A 171 1.63 1.56 -10.28
N PHE A 172 2.77 2.18 -10.62
CA PHE A 172 2.96 2.99 -11.82
C PHE A 172 3.68 2.25 -12.92
N TYR A 173 2.93 1.99 -13.99
CA TYR A 173 3.40 1.25 -15.14
C TYR A 173 3.73 2.21 -16.29
N ALA A 174 5.01 2.28 -16.64
CA ALA A 174 5.46 3.01 -17.81
C ALA A 174 5.59 2.06 -19.00
N PHE A 175 4.67 2.14 -19.95
CA PHE A 175 4.73 1.37 -21.19
C PHE A 175 5.32 2.22 -22.32
N ASN A 176 6.27 1.67 -23.07
CA ASN A 176 6.77 2.29 -24.30
C ASN A 176 5.85 1.96 -25.49
N THR A 177 4.55 2.26 -25.34
CA THR A 177 3.50 1.95 -26.32
C THR A 177 2.33 2.95 -26.18
N THR A 178 1.39 2.96 -27.12
CA THR A 178 0.19 3.80 -27.00
C THR A 178 -0.80 3.19 -26.00
N CYS A 179 -1.68 3.99 -25.42
CA CYS A 179 -2.66 3.51 -24.43
C CYS A 179 -3.49 2.32 -24.93
N ASP A 180 -3.83 2.31 -26.23
CA ASP A 180 -4.63 1.26 -26.86
C ASP A 180 -3.89 -0.08 -27.01
N GLN A 181 -2.56 -0.06 -26.91
CA GLN A 181 -1.68 -1.21 -27.07
C GLN A 181 -1.15 -1.76 -25.75
N ILE A 182 -1.52 -1.15 -24.61
CA ILE A 182 -1.16 -1.66 -23.29
C ILE A 182 -1.83 -3.03 -23.11
N PRO A 183 -1.05 -4.11 -22.83
CA PRO A 183 -1.63 -5.41 -22.55
C PRO A 183 -2.60 -5.32 -21.37
N ARG A 184 -3.87 -5.67 -21.62
CA ARG A 184 -4.90 -5.65 -20.57
C ARG A 184 -4.81 -6.86 -19.63
N CYS A 185 -4.13 -7.91 -20.08
CA CYS A 185 -3.88 -9.11 -19.30
C CYS A 185 -2.39 -9.46 -19.28
N PRO A 186 -1.89 -10.01 -18.16
CA PRO A 186 -0.55 -10.57 -18.10
C PRO A 186 -0.34 -11.68 -19.14
N PRO A 187 0.88 -11.86 -19.68
CA PRO A 187 1.17 -12.97 -20.59
C PRO A 187 0.87 -14.32 -19.95
N ASN A 188 0.22 -15.22 -20.69
CA ASN A 188 -0.19 -16.56 -20.25
C ASN A 188 -1.25 -16.60 -19.14
N SER A 189 -1.90 -15.47 -18.82
CA SER A 189 -3.07 -15.49 -17.94
C SER A 189 -4.22 -16.28 -18.58
N ILE A 190 -5.06 -16.91 -17.75
CA ILE A 190 -6.31 -17.51 -18.22
C ILE A 190 -7.43 -16.47 -18.23
N HIS A 191 -8.40 -16.62 -19.13
CA HIS A 191 -9.43 -15.60 -19.36
C HIS A 191 -10.82 -16.10 -18.99
N ARG A 192 -11.60 -15.25 -18.32
CA ARG A 192 -13.02 -15.43 -18.06
C ARG A 192 -13.79 -14.22 -18.59
N ASN A 193 -14.72 -14.48 -19.50
CA ASN A 193 -15.63 -13.45 -20.02
C ASN A 193 -16.93 -13.48 -19.22
N THR A 194 -17.36 -12.32 -18.75
CA THR A 194 -18.64 -12.16 -18.04
C THR A 194 -19.73 -11.60 -18.96
N ILE A 195 -20.99 -11.71 -18.54
CA ILE A 195 -22.17 -11.27 -19.30
C ILE A 195 -22.16 -9.76 -19.58
N ASN A 196 -21.44 -8.98 -18.77
CA ASN A 196 -21.37 -7.51 -18.87
C ASN A 196 -20.20 -7.02 -19.76
N ASN A 197 -19.67 -7.87 -20.65
CA ASN A 197 -18.47 -7.58 -21.45
C ASN A 197 -17.19 -7.28 -20.62
N ILE A 198 -17.18 -7.60 -19.32
CA ILE A 198 -15.96 -7.54 -18.50
C ILE A 198 -15.19 -8.83 -18.73
N THR A 199 -13.91 -8.70 -19.06
CA THR A 199 -12.96 -9.80 -19.12
C THR A 199 -12.09 -9.76 -17.87
N SER A 200 -12.08 -10.84 -17.10
CA SER A 200 -11.12 -11.08 -16.02
C SER A 200 -10.03 -12.03 -16.51
N CYS A 201 -8.81 -11.74 -16.12
CA CYS A 201 -7.61 -12.49 -16.44
C CYS A 201 -6.91 -12.93 -15.17
N TYR A 202 -6.60 -14.22 -15.04
CA TYR A 202 -6.04 -14.78 -13.82
C TYR A 202 -4.67 -15.39 -14.06
N THR A 203 -3.73 -15.12 -13.15
CA THR A 203 -2.39 -15.72 -13.12
C THR A 203 -2.27 -16.54 -11.84
N PHE A 204 -1.89 -17.81 -11.96
CA PHE A 204 -1.70 -18.71 -10.81
C PHE A 204 -0.23 -18.85 -10.50
N HIS A 205 0.15 -18.47 -9.28
CA HIS A 205 1.53 -18.60 -8.80
C HIS A 205 1.64 -19.75 -7.82
N VAL A 206 2.30 -20.83 -8.25
CA VAL A 206 2.56 -22.01 -7.42
C VAL A 206 3.69 -21.79 -6.41
N GLY A 207 4.51 -20.74 -6.60
CA GLY A 207 5.58 -20.37 -5.67
C GLY A 207 5.00 -19.73 -4.43
N ALA A 208 5.06 -20.42 -3.29
CA ALA A 208 4.47 -19.96 -2.05
C ALA A 208 5.21 -18.72 -1.49
N LEU A 209 4.44 -17.68 -1.16
CA LEU A 209 4.91 -16.41 -0.61
C LEU A 209 4.03 -16.00 0.58
N SER A 210 4.53 -15.09 1.43
CA SER A 210 3.69 -14.44 2.43
C SER A 210 2.57 -13.66 1.74
N TRP A 211 1.45 -13.40 2.41
CA TRP A 211 0.33 -12.66 1.80
C TRP A 211 0.79 -11.30 1.27
N LYS A 212 1.66 -10.62 2.03
CA LYS A 212 2.26 -9.34 1.65
C LYS A 212 3.11 -9.42 0.39
N ASP A 213 3.97 -10.43 0.29
CA ASP A 213 4.81 -10.62 -0.89
C ASP A 213 3.98 -11.03 -2.11
N ALA A 214 2.92 -11.81 -1.92
CA ALA A 214 1.95 -12.17 -2.94
C ALA A 214 1.18 -10.93 -3.45
N TYR A 215 0.71 -10.07 -2.54
CA TYR A 215 0.08 -8.79 -2.85
C TYR A 215 0.98 -7.94 -3.75
N HIS A 216 2.24 -7.73 -3.34
CA HIS A 216 3.21 -6.98 -4.14
C HIS A 216 3.57 -7.66 -5.46
N THR A 217 3.51 -8.99 -5.55
CA THR A 217 3.81 -9.72 -6.77
C THR A 217 2.71 -9.51 -7.81
N CYS A 218 1.44 -9.64 -7.42
CA CYS A 218 0.33 -9.33 -8.33
C CYS A 218 0.35 -7.86 -8.79
N ARG A 219 0.64 -6.94 -7.86
CA ARG A 219 0.81 -5.51 -8.16
C ARG A 219 2.03 -5.17 -9.01
N LYS A 220 2.82 -6.14 -9.47
CA LYS A 220 3.89 -5.95 -10.47
C LYS A 220 3.53 -6.53 -11.84
N GLU A 221 2.45 -7.31 -11.96
CA GLU A 221 2.07 -7.93 -13.23
C GLU A 221 1.43 -6.94 -14.22
N GLY A 222 0.76 -5.91 -13.70
CA GLY A 222 0.07 -4.95 -14.54
C GLY A 222 -0.72 -3.89 -13.76
N PRO A 223 -1.03 -2.75 -14.40
CA PRO A 223 -1.70 -1.61 -13.76
C PRO A 223 -3.12 -1.89 -13.26
N TRP A 224 -3.70 -3.01 -13.70
CA TRP A 224 -5.02 -3.49 -13.28
C TRP A 224 -4.94 -4.80 -12.53
N SER A 225 -3.72 -5.26 -12.19
CA SER A 225 -3.52 -6.53 -11.50
C SER A 225 -3.49 -6.34 -9.98
N ALA A 226 -4.16 -7.24 -9.28
CA ALA A 226 -4.10 -7.37 -7.82
C ALA A 226 -4.26 -8.85 -7.45
N LEU A 227 -4.17 -9.19 -6.16
CA LEU A 227 -4.66 -10.49 -5.71
C LEU A 227 -6.15 -10.63 -6.06
N VAL A 228 -6.58 -11.85 -6.37
CA VAL A 228 -7.96 -12.11 -6.81
C VAL A 228 -8.97 -11.76 -5.72
N SER A 229 -10.11 -11.18 -6.12
CA SER A 229 -11.27 -11.03 -5.26
C SER A 229 -12.37 -11.92 -5.78
N VAL A 230 -12.88 -12.83 -4.95
CA VAL A 230 -13.92 -13.75 -5.41
C VAL A 230 -15.28 -13.11 -5.14
N GLU A 231 -15.88 -12.52 -6.16
CA GLU A 231 -17.07 -11.66 -6.02
C GLU A 231 -18.37 -12.38 -6.43
N SER A 232 -18.30 -13.65 -6.83
CA SER A 232 -19.48 -14.43 -7.23
C SER A 232 -19.26 -15.94 -7.19
N GLN A 233 -20.36 -16.70 -7.05
CA GLN A 233 -20.31 -18.16 -7.16
C GLN A 233 -19.75 -18.62 -8.51
N GLN A 234 -20.11 -17.94 -9.61
CA GLN A 234 -19.62 -18.31 -10.94
C GLN A 234 -18.10 -18.08 -11.08
N GLU A 235 -17.52 -17.18 -10.29
CA GLU A 235 -16.08 -16.97 -10.24
C GLU A 235 -15.39 -18.04 -9.40
N GLN A 236 -15.92 -18.33 -8.21
CA GLN A 236 -15.47 -19.43 -7.36
C GLN A 236 -15.41 -20.76 -8.14
N ASP A 237 -16.50 -21.09 -8.85
CA ASP A 237 -16.60 -22.31 -9.65
C ASP A 237 -15.58 -22.34 -10.80
N TYR A 238 -15.35 -21.19 -11.45
CA TYR A 238 -14.38 -21.06 -12.52
C TYR A 238 -12.94 -21.27 -12.02
N LEU A 239 -12.55 -20.56 -10.95
CA LEU A 239 -11.21 -20.68 -10.36
C LEU A 239 -10.96 -22.11 -9.89
N THR A 240 -11.92 -22.71 -9.19
CA THR A 240 -11.84 -24.10 -8.71
C THR A 240 -11.74 -25.09 -9.87
N GLY A 241 -12.50 -24.88 -10.95
CA GLY A 241 -12.45 -25.70 -12.15
C GLY A 241 -11.08 -25.68 -12.82
N VAL A 242 -10.44 -24.51 -12.89
CA VAL A 242 -9.09 -24.34 -13.45
C VAL A 242 -8.07 -25.07 -12.56
N ILE A 243 -8.12 -24.85 -11.24
CA ILE A 243 -7.18 -25.50 -10.31
C ILE A 243 -7.28 -27.03 -10.41
N ASN A 244 -8.49 -27.57 -10.46
CA ASN A 244 -8.72 -29.02 -10.52
C ASN A 244 -8.37 -29.65 -11.88
N ALA A 245 -8.41 -28.87 -12.97
CA ALA A 245 -8.07 -29.35 -14.30
C ALA A 245 -6.55 -29.48 -14.53
N ASP A 246 -5.74 -28.83 -13.70
CA ASP A 246 -4.28 -28.83 -13.80
C ASP A 246 -3.63 -29.55 -12.60
N THR A 247 -2.83 -30.59 -12.89
CA THR A 247 -2.18 -31.39 -11.84
C THR A 247 -1.16 -30.61 -11.01
N ALA A 248 -0.48 -29.62 -11.59
CA ALA A 248 0.48 -28.79 -10.86
C ALA A 248 -0.24 -27.78 -9.96
N LEU A 249 -1.34 -27.17 -10.45
CA LEU A 249 -2.15 -26.25 -9.65
C LEU A 249 -2.85 -26.97 -8.50
N SER A 250 -3.50 -28.10 -8.76
CA SER A 250 -4.14 -28.91 -7.71
C SER A 250 -3.14 -29.43 -6.67
N SER A 251 -1.92 -29.78 -7.07
CA SER A 251 -0.86 -30.17 -6.12
C SER A 251 -0.36 -28.99 -5.28
N ALA A 252 -0.16 -27.82 -5.90
CA ALA A 252 0.28 -26.62 -5.17
C ALA A 252 -0.82 -26.10 -4.24
N GLY A 253 -2.07 -26.15 -4.68
CA GLY A 253 -3.27 -25.70 -3.97
C GLY A 253 -3.78 -26.62 -2.88
N GLN A 254 -3.07 -27.70 -2.54
CA GLN A 254 -3.52 -28.65 -1.52
C GLN A 254 -3.84 -27.98 -0.17
N PHE A 255 -3.12 -26.90 0.15
CA PHE A 255 -3.31 -26.08 1.35
C PHE A 255 -3.78 -24.65 1.02
N GLY A 256 -4.38 -24.50 -0.16
CA GLY A 256 -5.05 -23.28 -0.59
C GLY A 256 -4.21 -22.21 -1.25
N PHE A 257 -4.91 -21.28 -1.88
CA PHE A 257 -4.35 -20.12 -2.58
C PHE A 257 -4.77 -18.81 -1.91
N PHE A 258 -3.83 -17.86 -1.77
CA PHE A 258 -4.14 -16.53 -1.29
C PHE A 258 -5.01 -15.74 -2.27
N THR A 259 -5.88 -14.94 -1.67
CA THR A 259 -6.78 -13.96 -2.31
C THR A 259 -6.50 -12.57 -1.76
N SER A 260 -7.20 -11.54 -2.24
CA SER A 260 -7.07 -10.18 -1.71
C SER A 260 -7.78 -9.97 -0.37
N GLY A 261 -8.52 -10.97 0.12
CA GLY A 261 -9.35 -10.86 1.31
C GLY A 261 -8.52 -10.83 2.58
N ASN A 262 -8.79 -9.87 3.46
CA ASN A 262 -8.14 -9.75 4.77
C ASN A 262 -9.00 -8.92 5.73
N ASP A 263 -8.75 -9.02 7.03
CA ASP A 263 -9.35 -8.18 8.07
C ASP A 263 -8.30 -7.45 8.93
N LEU A 264 -7.09 -7.28 8.40
CA LEU A 264 -5.94 -6.56 8.99
C LEU A 264 -6.28 -5.21 9.64
N LYS A 265 -7.30 -4.50 9.12
CA LYS A 265 -7.74 -3.19 9.63
C LYS A 265 -8.73 -3.30 10.79
N SER A 266 -9.54 -4.35 10.81
CA SER A 266 -10.65 -4.50 11.75
C SER A 266 -11.03 -5.97 11.86
N GLU A 267 -10.57 -6.59 12.93
CA GLU A 267 -10.87 -7.98 13.31
C GLU A 267 -12.33 -8.38 13.03
N HIS A 268 -12.50 -9.58 12.45
CA HIS A 268 -13.77 -10.16 12.02
C HIS A 268 -14.51 -9.39 10.92
N ASN A 269 -13.86 -8.44 10.25
CA ASN A 269 -14.45 -7.69 9.13
C ASN A 269 -13.60 -7.84 7.88
N PHE A 270 -13.69 -9.02 7.27
CA PHE A 270 -13.01 -9.32 6.01
C PHE A 270 -13.47 -8.40 4.88
N VAL A 271 -12.50 -7.82 4.19
CA VAL A 271 -12.66 -6.94 3.05
C VAL A 271 -11.78 -7.38 1.89
N TRP A 272 -12.26 -7.21 0.67
CA TRP A 272 -11.44 -7.23 -0.53
C TRP A 272 -10.65 -5.92 -0.64
N THR A 273 -9.34 -6.02 -0.89
CA THR A 273 -8.42 -4.87 -1.01
C THR A 273 -7.70 -4.81 -2.35
N ASP A 274 -8.30 -5.40 -3.38
CA ASP A 274 -7.82 -5.42 -4.76
C ASP A 274 -7.90 -4.04 -5.44
N THR A 275 -8.98 -3.32 -5.18
CA THR A 275 -9.16 -1.93 -5.56
C THR A 275 -8.78 -1.07 -4.36
N GLY A 276 -8.20 0.12 -4.55
CA GLY A 276 -7.75 1.00 -3.45
C GLY A 276 -8.82 1.43 -2.43
N SER A 277 -10.04 0.90 -2.54
CA SER A 277 -11.14 1.02 -1.59
C SER A 277 -11.52 -0.37 -1.06
N ALA A 278 -11.50 -0.54 0.26
CA ALA A 278 -11.91 -1.77 0.92
C ALA A 278 -13.40 -2.08 0.71
N ARG A 279 -13.73 -3.31 0.31
CA ARG A 279 -15.11 -3.76 0.08
C ARG A 279 -15.45 -4.98 0.94
N PRO A 280 -16.44 -4.93 1.84
CA PRO A 280 -16.76 -6.06 2.71
C PRO A 280 -17.20 -7.31 1.93
N VAL A 281 -16.60 -8.46 2.23
CA VAL A 281 -16.91 -9.73 1.53
C VAL A 281 -18.38 -10.12 1.72
N LYS A 282 -18.91 -9.94 2.94
CA LYS A 282 -20.31 -10.20 3.32
C LYS A 282 -21.37 -9.45 2.52
N ASP A 283 -21.01 -8.30 1.96
CA ASP A 283 -21.93 -7.47 1.19
C ASP A 283 -21.96 -7.86 -0.30
N ILE A 284 -21.06 -8.76 -0.73
CA ILE A 284 -20.83 -9.13 -2.13
C ILE A 284 -21.11 -10.63 -2.33
N PHE A 285 -20.27 -11.49 -1.75
CA PHE A 285 -20.32 -12.94 -1.89
C PHE A 285 -19.51 -13.58 -0.76
N GLU A 286 -20.01 -14.66 -0.19
CA GLU A 286 -19.32 -15.43 0.85
C GLU A 286 -19.35 -16.91 0.52
N ASN A 287 -18.21 -17.58 0.72
CA ASN A 287 -18.09 -19.03 0.56
C ASN A 287 -17.18 -19.63 1.65
N TRP A 288 -17.31 -19.14 2.89
CA TRP A 288 -16.60 -19.67 4.06
C TRP A 288 -16.88 -21.16 4.25
N HIS A 289 -15.83 -21.92 4.55
CA HIS A 289 -15.98 -23.28 5.01
C HIS A 289 -16.71 -23.32 6.35
N ALA A 290 -17.32 -24.45 6.68
CA ALA A 290 -17.96 -24.64 7.96
C ALA A 290 -17.01 -24.27 9.11
N HIS A 291 -17.48 -23.39 10.00
CA HIS A 291 -16.77 -22.84 11.15
C HIS A 291 -15.67 -21.81 10.87
N GLN A 292 -15.53 -21.33 9.63
CA GLN A 292 -14.65 -20.21 9.30
C GLN A 292 -15.40 -18.87 9.18
N PRO A 293 -14.71 -17.73 9.38
CA PRO A 293 -13.35 -17.61 9.94
C PRO A 293 -13.32 -17.88 11.45
N ASN A 294 -12.28 -18.53 11.95
CA ASN A 294 -12.19 -18.97 13.36
C ASN A 294 -11.11 -18.27 14.20
N ASN A 295 -10.26 -17.49 13.55
CA ASN A 295 -9.13 -16.76 14.10
C ASN A 295 -8.29 -17.56 15.13
N VAL A 296 -7.81 -18.74 14.74
CA VAL A 296 -6.93 -19.57 15.56
C VAL A 296 -5.73 -18.75 16.04
N GLY A 297 -5.64 -18.60 17.36
CA GLY A 297 -4.52 -17.90 17.99
C GLY A 297 -4.59 -16.38 17.93
N GLY A 298 -5.64 -15.80 17.34
CA GLY A 298 -5.82 -14.35 17.25
C GLY A 298 -4.87 -13.67 16.26
N VAL A 299 -4.47 -14.38 15.20
CA VAL A 299 -3.46 -13.93 14.22
C VAL A 299 -3.84 -14.22 12.76
N GLN A 300 -5.03 -14.77 12.50
CA GLN A 300 -5.41 -15.21 11.16
C GLN A 300 -6.19 -14.11 10.43
N ASP A 301 -5.43 -13.19 9.84
CA ASP A 301 -6.02 -11.99 9.25
C ASP A 301 -6.20 -12.06 7.71
N CYS A 302 -5.84 -13.18 7.06
CA CYS A 302 -5.81 -13.31 5.59
C CYS A 302 -6.69 -14.45 5.07
N LEU A 303 -7.35 -14.23 3.92
CA LEU A 303 -8.32 -15.17 3.32
C LEU A 303 -7.67 -16.09 2.28
N LEU A 304 -7.82 -17.39 2.48
CA LEU A 304 -7.44 -18.46 1.55
C LEU A 304 -8.66 -19.10 0.89
N LEU A 305 -8.49 -19.47 -0.38
CA LEU A 305 -9.25 -20.57 -0.99
C LEU A 305 -8.66 -21.89 -0.48
N GLU A 306 -9.08 -22.38 0.69
CA GLU A 306 -8.30 -23.35 1.48
C GLU A 306 -8.70 -24.81 1.25
N TYR A 307 -9.99 -25.12 1.29
CA TYR A 307 -10.45 -26.50 1.45
C TYR A 307 -10.61 -27.21 0.09
N ALA A 308 -9.50 -27.71 -0.46
CA ALA A 308 -9.46 -28.34 -1.78
C ALA A 308 -10.48 -29.49 -1.98
N SER A 309 -10.77 -30.26 -0.93
CA SER A 309 -11.76 -31.35 -0.95
C SER A 309 -13.22 -30.88 -0.92
N ASP A 310 -13.46 -29.60 -0.61
CA ASP A 310 -14.77 -28.98 -0.47
C ASP A 310 -14.90 -27.76 -1.41
N GLY A 311 -14.45 -27.92 -2.66
CA GLY A 311 -14.60 -26.88 -3.67
C GLY A 311 -13.84 -25.59 -3.38
N TYR A 312 -12.74 -25.69 -2.61
CA TYR A 312 -11.92 -24.54 -2.21
C TYR A 312 -12.74 -23.46 -1.48
N THR A 313 -13.66 -23.88 -0.60
CA THR A 313 -14.31 -22.97 0.37
C THR A 313 -13.26 -22.25 1.22
N TRP A 314 -13.65 -21.11 1.79
CA TRP A 314 -12.71 -20.14 2.32
C TRP A 314 -12.32 -20.44 3.77
N GLY A 315 -11.09 -20.11 4.12
CA GLY A 315 -10.60 -20.10 5.49
C GLY A 315 -9.71 -18.89 5.75
N ASP A 316 -9.59 -18.51 7.01
CA ASP A 316 -8.65 -17.50 7.49
C ASP A 316 -7.33 -18.13 7.91
N VAL A 317 -6.22 -17.44 7.63
CA VAL A 317 -4.86 -17.90 7.92
C VAL A 317 -3.97 -16.74 8.37
N ASP A 318 -2.89 -17.07 9.08
CA ASP A 318 -1.83 -16.12 9.41
C ASP A 318 -1.20 -15.59 8.11
N CYS A 319 -1.28 -14.28 7.89
CA CYS A 319 -0.75 -13.61 6.70
C CYS A 319 0.76 -13.82 6.47
N VAL A 320 1.52 -14.20 7.51
CA VAL A 320 2.97 -14.47 7.45
C VAL A 320 3.25 -15.89 6.93
N SER A 321 2.27 -16.78 6.97
CA SER A 321 2.38 -18.11 6.35
C SER A 321 2.56 -17.97 4.83
N THR A 322 3.23 -18.95 4.23
CA THR A 322 3.51 -18.92 2.79
C THR A 322 2.53 -19.83 2.04
N HIS A 323 1.78 -19.26 1.11
CA HIS A 323 0.86 -20.01 0.25
C HIS A 323 1.06 -19.62 -1.22
N PRO A 324 0.74 -20.50 -2.18
CA PRO A 324 0.55 -20.08 -3.56
C PRO A 324 -0.58 -19.05 -3.63
N PHE A 325 -0.68 -18.31 -4.72
CA PHE A 325 -1.61 -17.18 -4.81
C PHE A 325 -2.14 -16.97 -6.23
N ILE A 326 -3.26 -16.27 -6.33
CA ILE A 326 -3.92 -15.99 -7.61
C ILE A 326 -3.98 -14.48 -7.78
N CYS A 327 -3.43 -14.01 -8.90
CA CYS A 327 -3.59 -12.63 -9.33
C CYS A 327 -4.78 -12.54 -10.29
N GLU A 328 -5.50 -11.42 -10.24
CA GLU A 328 -6.57 -11.07 -11.17
C GLU A 328 -6.27 -9.71 -11.80
N SER A 329 -6.58 -9.57 -13.09
CA SER A 329 -6.75 -8.28 -13.77
C SER A 329 -8.09 -8.24 -14.48
N SER A 330 -8.85 -7.16 -14.34
CA SER A 330 -10.15 -7.01 -15.01
C SER A 330 -10.20 -5.75 -15.88
N TYR A 331 -10.92 -5.85 -17.01
CA TYR A 331 -11.15 -4.71 -17.89
C TYR A 331 -12.47 -4.84 -18.64
N THR A 332 -13.07 -3.70 -18.98
CA THR A 332 -14.24 -3.61 -19.87
C THR A 332 -13.80 -3.58 -21.33
N ASN A 333 -14.44 -4.41 -22.16
CA ASN A 333 -14.18 -4.43 -23.62
C ASN A 333 -14.63 -3.15 -24.32
#